data_AF-A0A967F7Q8-F1
#
_entry.id   AF-A0A967F7Q8-F1
#
_cell.length_a   1.000
_cell.length_b   1.000
_cell.length_c   1.000
_cell.angle_alpha   90.00
_cell.angle_beta   90.00
_cell.angle_gamma   90.00
#
_symmetry.space_group_name_H-M   'P 1'
#
loop_
_entity.id
_entity.type
_entity.pdbx_description
1 polymer ?
#
loop_
_entity_poly.entity_id
_entity_poly.type
_entity_poly.pdbx_seq_one_letter_code
_entity_poly.pdbx_strand_id
1 'polypeptide(L)'
;MRQFLVPLFALLQATALHALELDGAAIQGGLIFGVANPGSDITLDGEAVQVSPAGRFVIGFGRDETGTRLLEVAGPGTERQVYSLEVAPREYDIERVDGLPPRTV
;
A
#
# COMPACT_ATOMS: atom_id res chain seq x y z
N MET A 1 -17.10 0.67 60.81
CA MET A 1 -17.20 1.57 59.65
C MET A 1 -16.23 1.08 58.59
N ARG A 2 -16.75 0.73 57.40
CA ARG A 2 -16.06 -0.02 56.34
C ARG A 2 -15.24 0.96 55.49
N GLN A 3 -13.93 0.76 55.48
CA GLN A 3 -12.98 1.50 54.64
C GLN A 3 -13.06 0.88 53.24
N PHE A 4 -13.63 1.60 52.27
CA PHE A 4 -13.63 1.15 50.88
C PHE A 4 -12.28 1.51 50.25
N LEU A 5 -11.43 0.49 50.11
CA LEU A 5 -10.21 0.51 49.30
C LEU A 5 -10.63 0.65 47.83
N VAL A 6 -10.38 1.80 47.22
CA VAL A 6 -10.53 1.98 45.76
C VAL A 6 -9.25 1.45 45.11
N PRO A 7 -9.29 0.39 44.27
CA PRO A 7 -8.12 0.04 43.49
C PRO A 7 -8.02 1.03 42.32
N LEU A 8 -6.91 1.76 42.29
CA LEU A 8 -6.48 2.55 41.14
C LEU A 8 -6.09 1.57 40.02
N PHE A 9 -7.09 1.13 39.24
CA PHE A 9 -6.88 0.32 38.04
C PHE A 9 -6.41 1.25 36.92
N ALA A 10 -5.09 1.45 36.81
CA ALA A 10 -4.49 2.19 35.72
C ALA A 10 -4.72 1.43 34.40
N LEU A 11 -5.64 1.92 33.58
CA LEU A 11 -5.95 1.37 32.26
C LEU A 11 -4.82 1.74 31.30
N LEU A 12 -3.86 0.83 31.11
CA LEU A 12 -2.83 0.95 30.09
C LEU A 12 -3.49 0.75 28.71
N GLN A 13 -3.97 1.84 28.12
CA GLN A 13 -4.48 1.83 26.75
C GLN A 13 -3.30 1.62 25.80
N ALA A 14 -3.13 0.39 25.30
CA ALA A 14 -2.18 0.13 24.22
C ALA A 14 -2.71 0.78 22.94
N THR A 15 -2.11 1.90 22.54
CA THR A 15 -2.36 2.48 21.23
C THR A 15 -1.68 1.57 20.20
N ALA A 16 -2.47 0.83 19.44
CA ALA A 16 -1.96 0.08 18.29
C ALA A 16 -1.44 1.09 17.26
N LEU A 17 -0.12 1.21 17.16
CA LEU A 17 0.53 1.93 16.07
C LEU A 17 0.55 0.95 14.89
N HIS A 18 -0.47 0.93 14.03
CA HIS A 18 -0.32 0.19 12.77
C HIS A 18 0.65 0.96 11.89
N ALA A 19 1.81 0.35 11.66
CA ALA A 19 2.77 0.79 10.68
C ALA A 19 2.25 0.47 9.27
N LEU A 20 2.73 1.21 8.27
CA LEU A 20 2.49 0.86 6.88
C LEU A 20 3.14 -0.50 6.59
N GLU A 21 2.35 -1.46 6.13
CA GLU A 21 2.82 -2.77 5.67
C GLU A 21 2.68 -2.84 4.15
N LEU A 22 3.73 -3.32 3.48
CA LEU A 22 3.77 -3.55 2.05
C LEU A 22 4.24 -4.98 1.79
N ASP A 23 3.44 -5.74 1.05
CA ASP A 23 3.75 -7.11 0.61
C ASP A 23 3.77 -7.17 -0.92
N GLY A 24 4.76 -7.87 -1.47
CA GLY A 24 5.05 -7.89 -2.90
C GLY A 24 6.30 -7.10 -3.28
N ALA A 25 6.48 -6.87 -4.57
CA ALA A 25 7.68 -6.24 -5.12
C ALA A 25 7.34 -5.20 -6.18
N ALA A 26 8.07 -4.08 -6.16
CA ALA A 26 8.02 -3.07 -7.21
C ALA A 26 8.81 -3.59 -8.42
N ILE A 27 8.15 -4.36 -9.27
CA ILE A 27 8.71 -4.89 -10.51
C ILE A 27 7.73 -4.67 -11.66
N GLN A 28 8.23 -4.66 -12.89
CA GLN A 28 7.41 -4.66 -14.10
C GLN A 28 6.30 -5.72 -14.07
N GLY A 29 5.06 -5.28 -14.33
CA GLY A 29 3.87 -6.13 -14.27
C GLY A 29 3.54 -6.65 -12.86
N GLY A 30 4.21 -6.15 -11.82
CA GLY A 30 4.07 -6.57 -10.44
C GLY A 30 2.96 -5.84 -9.69
N LEU A 31 2.65 -6.36 -8.50
CA LEU A 31 1.69 -5.80 -7.56
C LEU A 31 2.33 -5.67 -6.18
N ILE A 32 1.96 -4.62 -5.47
CA ILE A 32 2.18 -4.48 -4.03
C ILE A 32 0.82 -4.39 -3.35
N PHE A 33 0.60 -5.25 -2.37
CA PHE A 33 -0.53 -5.18 -1.44
C PHE A 33 -0.11 -4.38 -0.22
N GLY A 34 -0.90 -3.38 0.12
CA GLY A 34 -0.60 -2.50 1.23
C GLY A 34 -1.66 -2.51 2.32
N VAL A 35 -1.23 -2.34 3.56
CA VAL A 35 -2.10 -2.09 4.71
C VAL A 35 -1.60 -0.83 5.43
N ALA A 36 -2.46 0.19 5.48
CA ALA A 36 -2.25 1.41 6.24
C ALA A 36 -3.29 1.53 7.35
N ASN A 37 -3.21 2.61 8.14
CA ASN A 37 -4.23 2.92 9.12
C ASN A 37 -5.60 3.14 8.43
N PRO A 38 -6.71 2.69 9.03
CA PRO A 38 -8.04 3.02 8.54
C PRO A 38 -8.23 4.55 8.40
N GLY A 39 -8.75 4.98 7.25
CA GLY A 39 -8.92 6.40 6.93
C GLY A 39 -7.66 7.12 6.46
N SER A 40 -6.57 6.39 6.16
CA SER A 40 -5.40 6.96 5.50
C SER A 40 -5.71 7.43 4.08
N ASP A 41 -5.18 8.60 3.73
CA ASP A 41 -5.08 9.09 2.36
C ASP A 41 -3.75 8.59 1.77
N ILE A 42 -3.83 7.97 0.59
CA ILE A 42 -2.67 7.38 -0.09
C ILE A 42 -2.61 7.92 -1.51
N THR A 43 -1.42 8.34 -1.94
CA THR A 43 -1.16 8.73 -3.33
C THR A 43 0.06 8.01 -3.90
N LEU A 44 0.07 7.78 -5.20
CA LEU A 44 1.21 7.29 -5.97
C LEU A 44 1.51 8.32 -7.04
N ASP A 45 2.70 8.92 -7.00
CA ASP A 45 3.10 10.03 -7.89
C ASP A 45 2.07 11.19 -7.92
N GLY A 46 1.41 11.42 -6.78
CA GLY A 46 0.36 12.44 -6.64
C GLY A 46 -1.04 12.01 -7.09
N GLU A 47 -1.20 10.82 -7.67
CA GLU A 47 -2.51 10.25 -8.00
C GLU A 47 -3.11 9.49 -6.81
N ALA A 48 -4.39 9.70 -6.51
CA ALA A 48 -5.04 9.06 -5.38
C ALA A 48 -5.19 7.53 -5.57
N VAL A 49 -4.74 6.77 -4.60
CA VAL A 49 -4.92 5.31 -4.53
C VAL A 49 -6.19 5.00 -3.75
N GLN A 50 -7.00 4.07 -4.27
CA GLN A 50 -8.20 3.63 -3.55
C GLN A 50 -7.83 2.83 -2.30
N VAL A 51 -8.37 3.24 -1.17
CA VAL A 51 -8.15 2.59 0.13
C VAL A 51 -9.49 2.09 0.67
N SER A 52 -9.53 0.83 1.08
CA SER A 52 -10.70 0.26 1.73
C SER A 52 -10.93 0.87 3.12
N PRO A 53 -12.14 0.76 3.71
CA PRO A 53 -12.38 1.22 5.08
C PRO A 53 -11.48 0.57 6.14
N ALA A 54 -10.92 -0.61 5.84
CA ALA A 54 -9.99 -1.32 6.70
C ALA A 54 -8.51 -0.93 6.46
N GLY A 55 -8.23 0.07 5.61
CA GLY A 55 -6.86 0.54 5.32
C GLY A 55 -6.11 -0.29 4.27
N ARG A 56 -6.75 -1.28 3.63
CA ARG A 56 -6.13 -2.07 2.56
C ARG A 56 -6.16 -1.37 1.22
N PHE A 57 -5.08 -1.49 0.46
CA PHE A 57 -4.95 -0.95 -0.90
C PHE A 57 -4.05 -1.85 -1.76
N VAL A 58 -4.00 -1.59 -3.07
CA VAL A 58 -3.12 -2.28 -4.01
C VAL A 58 -2.50 -1.27 -4.96
N ILE A 59 -1.23 -1.45 -5.29
CA ILE A 59 -0.51 -0.72 -6.33
C ILE A 59 -0.10 -1.72 -7.39
N GLY A 60 -0.38 -1.40 -8.66
CA GLY A 60 0.09 -2.17 -9.80
C GLY A 60 1.04 -1.36 -10.65
N PHE A 61 2.08 -2.03 -11.12
CA PHE A 61 3.05 -1.47 -12.04
C PHE A 61 2.79 -2.04 -13.43
N GLY A 62 2.71 -1.17 -14.44
CA GLY A 62 2.53 -1.56 -15.82
C GLY A 62 3.60 -2.53 -16.31
N ARG A 63 3.30 -3.27 -17.37
CA ARG A 63 4.20 -4.28 -17.94
C ARG A 63 5.58 -3.73 -18.31
N ASP A 64 5.61 -2.52 -18.87
CA ASP A 64 6.82 -1.87 -19.37
C ASP A 64 7.25 -0.69 -18.45
N GLU A 65 6.64 -0.58 -17.27
CA GLU A 65 6.89 0.50 -16.33
C GLU A 65 8.26 0.37 -15.66
N THR A 66 9.00 1.47 -15.53
CA THR A 66 10.32 1.49 -14.85
C THR A 66 10.52 2.80 -14.11
N GLY A 67 11.51 2.83 -13.23
CA GLY A 67 11.91 4.03 -12.50
C GLY A 67 11.32 4.12 -11.09
N THR A 68 11.55 5.25 -10.45
CA THR A 68 11.09 5.48 -9.08
C THR A 68 9.66 5.99 -9.05
N ARG A 69 8.83 5.37 -8.22
CA ARG A 69 7.50 5.85 -7.83
C ARG A 69 7.52 6.38 -6.42
N LEU A 70 6.78 7.44 -6.17
CA LEU A 70 6.64 8.06 -4.86
C LEU A 70 5.28 7.70 -4.27
N LEU A 71 5.30 6.84 -3.27
CA LEU A 71 4.15 6.50 -2.46
C LEU A 71 4.08 7.47 -1.28
N GLU A 72 3.01 8.25 -1.19
CA GLU A 72 2.76 9.11 -0.04
C GLU A 72 1.60 8.54 0.78
N VAL A 73 1.77 8.51 2.10
CA VAL A 73 0.76 8.01 3.04
C VAL A 73 0.55 9.05 4.13
N ALA A 74 -0.70 9.49 4.28
CA ALA A 74 -1.12 10.38 5.35
C ALA A 74 -2.24 9.70 6.15
N GLY A 75 -1.92 9.20 7.34
CA GLY A 75 -2.91 8.70 8.28
C GLY A 75 -3.65 9.81 9.05
N PRO A 76 -4.79 9.51 9.69
CA PRO A 76 -5.52 10.49 10.49
C PRO A 76 -4.65 11.07 11.62
N GLY A 77 -4.39 12.38 11.56
CA GLY A 77 -3.59 13.09 12.56
C GLY A 77 -2.08 12.78 12.53
N THR A 78 -1.60 12.07 11.50
CA THR A 78 -0.16 11.82 11.29
C THR A 78 0.38 12.71 10.19
N GLU A 79 1.66 13.08 10.29
CA GLU A 79 2.34 13.72 9.16
C GLU A 79 2.39 12.79 7.94
N ARG A 80 2.40 13.42 6.76
CA ARG A 80 2.58 12.71 5.49
C ARG A 80 3.97 12.06 5.46
N GLN A 81 4.00 10.77 5.18
CA GLN A 81 5.21 9.99 4.97
C GLN A 81 5.37 9.70 3.48
N VAL A 82 6.61 9.74 2.99
CA VAL A 82 6.94 9.52 1.58
C VAL A 82 7.89 8.32 1.46
N TYR A 83 7.56 7.40 0.57
CA TYR A 83 8.30 6.18 0.31
C TYR A 83 8.65 6.12 -1.18
N SER A 84 9.91 5.77 -1.49
CA SER A 84 10.34 5.54 -2.88
C SER A 84 10.27 4.06 -3.21
N LEU A 85 9.51 3.72 -4.24
CA LEU A 85 9.37 2.38 -4.79
C LEU A 85 10.14 2.33 -6.11
N GLU A 86 11.24 1.59 -6.17
CA GLU A 86 12.02 1.42 -7.40
C GLU A 86 11.46 0.26 -8.21
N VAL A 87 10.85 0.56 -9.37
CA VAL A 87 10.24 -0.45 -10.25
C VAL A 87 11.33 -1.10 -11.09
N ALA A 88 11.74 -2.32 -10.68
CA ALA A 88 12.77 -3.07 -11.37
C ALA A 88 12.23 -3.75 -12.65
N PRO A 89 13.05 -3.85 -13.72
CA PRO A 89 12.67 -4.58 -14.92
C PRO A 89 12.51 -6.08 -14.66
N ARG A 90 11.66 -6.73 -15.45
CA ARG A 90 11.43 -8.18 -15.40
C ARG A 90 11.77 -8.81 -16.74
N GLU A 91 12.46 -9.95 -16.71
CA GLU A 91 12.66 -10.76 -17.91
C GLU A 91 11.37 -11.56 -18.20
N TYR A 92 10.90 -11.45 -19.44
CA TYR A 92 9.71 -12.14 -19.92
C TYR A 92 10.11 -13.16 -20.99
N ASP A 93 9.44 -14.31 -20.97
CA ASP A 93 9.47 -15.23 -22.11
C ASP A 93 8.51 -14.69 -23.19
N ILE A 94 9.08 -14.17 -24.28
CA ILE A 94 8.32 -13.48 -25.33
C ILE A 94 8.03 -14.45 -26.47
N GLU A 95 6.75 -14.78 -26.64
CA GLU A 95 6.26 -15.54 -27.78
C GLU A 95 5.70 -14.62 -28.88
N ARG A 96 5.91 -14.98 -30.14
CA ARG A 96 5.34 -14.29 -31.29
C ARG A 96 4.30 -15.19 -31.96
N VAL A 97 3.11 -14.65 -32.19
CA VAL A 97 2.03 -15.32 -32.91
C VAL A 97 1.92 -14.71 -34.31
N ASP A 98 2.18 -15.52 -35.33
CA ASP A 98 2.01 -15.16 -36.74
C ASP A 98 0.69 -15.73 -37.30
N GLY A 99 0.09 -15.06 -38.30
CA GLY A 99 -1.07 -15.60 -39.04
C GLY A 99 -2.45 -15.35 -38.42
N LEU A 100 -2.59 -14.35 -37.53
CA LEU A 100 -3.91 -13.91 -37.08
C LEU A 100 -4.77 -13.43 -38.27
N PRO A 101 -6.06 -13.80 -38.34
CA PRO A 101 -6.96 -13.25 -39.34
C PRO A 101 -6.97 -11.72 -39.27
N PRO A 102 -7.03 -11.00 -40.42
CA PRO A 102 -6.86 -9.55 -40.47
C PRO A 102 -7.97 -8.71 -39.81
N ARG A 103 -8.87 -9.32 -39.01
CA ARG A 103 -10.01 -8.66 -38.35
C ARG A 103 -9.94 -8.67 -36.82
N THR A 104 -8.77 -8.87 -36.22
CA THR A 104 -8.65 -9.05 -34.76
C THR A 104 -7.60 -8.15 -34.08
N VAL A 105 -7.20 -7.04 -34.70
CA VAL A 105 -6.35 -6.03 -34.05
C VAL A 105 -7.07 -4.70 -33.88
#